data_AF-A0A962SMW0-F1
#
_entry.id   AF-A0A962SMW0-F1
#
_cell.length_a   1.000
_cell.length_b   1.000
_cell.length_c   1.000
_cell.angle_alpha   90.00
_cell.angle_beta   90.00
_cell.angle_gamma   90.00
#
_symmetry.space_group_name_H-M   'P 1'
#
loop_
_entity.id
_entity.type
_entity.pdbx_description
1 polymer ?
#
loop_
_entity_poly.entity_id
_entity_poly.type
_entity_poly.pdbx_seq_one_letter_code
_entity_poly.pdbx_strand_id
1 'polypeptide(L)'
;MRYSKSGHMLNLMWPLMSGHDPGTYLYDSDWSMLDQFLVSYGMLRGASPVRADPASVRVFRPDIIRESGGRPRRFSRPSAKSGMDADGYSDHFPITLQLLV
;
A
#
# COMPACT_ATOMS: atom_id res chain seq x y z
N MET A 1 -10.39 23.76 -12.91
CA MET A 1 -10.30 22.38 -12.41
C MET A 1 -11.66 22.01 -11.81
N ARG A 2 -12.32 20.94 -12.26
CA ARG A 2 -13.63 20.52 -11.70
C ARG A 2 -13.38 19.50 -10.59
N TYR A 3 -13.68 19.85 -9.34
CA TYR A 3 -13.63 18.92 -8.22
C TYR A 3 -14.83 17.95 -8.25
N SER A 4 -14.65 16.74 -7.71
CA SER A 4 -15.80 15.88 -7.39
C SER A 4 -16.69 16.60 -6.38
N LYS A 5 -17.98 16.77 -6.70
CA LYS A 5 -18.97 17.32 -5.76
C LYS A 5 -19.52 16.27 -4.79
N SER A 6 -19.14 15.00 -4.97
CA SER A 6 -19.49 13.90 -4.09
C SER A 6 -18.32 13.60 -3.15
N GLY A 7 -18.61 13.44 -1.86
CA GLY A 7 -17.65 12.99 -0.84
C GLY A 7 -17.40 11.48 -0.84
N HIS A 8 -18.01 10.73 -1.76
CA HIS A 8 -17.78 9.30 -1.87
C HIS A 8 -16.43 9.03 -2.56
N MET A 9 -15.61 8.21 -1.89
CA MET A 9 -14.34 7.73 -2.40
C MET A 9 -14.43 6.24 -2.67
N LEU A 10 -13.82 5.81 -3.76
CA LEU A 10 -13.72 4.40 -4.16
C LEU A 10 -12.38 3.85 -3.68
N ASN A 11 -12.42 2.73 -2.98
CA ASN A 11 -11.22 2.09 -2.47
C ASN A 11 -10.66 1.10 -3.50
N LEU A 12 -9.48 1.40 -4.03
CA LEU A 12 -8.82 0.57 -5.04
C LEU A 12 -8.10 -0.64 -4.45
N MET A 13 -7.97 -0.73 -3.12
CA MET A 13 -7.27 -1.83 -2.45
C MET A 13 -8.15 -3.05 -2.19
N TRP A 14 -9.48 -2.93 -2.27
CA TRP A 14 -10.41 -4.01 -1.95
C TRP A 14 -10.08 -5.34 -2.64
N PRO A 15 -9.74 -5.38 -3.94
CA PRO A 15 -9.37 -6.62 -4.62
C PRO A 15 -8.14 -7.32 -4.00
N LEU A 16 -7.19 -6.54 -3.45
CA LEU A 16 -5.96 -7.03 -2.84
C LEU A 16 -6.15 -7.54 -1.40
N MET A 17 -7.34 -7.39 -0.82
CA MET A 17 -7.65 -7.91 0.51
C MET A 17 -7.98 -9.41 0.49
N SER A 18 -8.11 -10.01 -0.70
CA SER A 18 -8.28 -11.44 -0.87
C SER A 18 -6.93 -12.12 -1.15
N GLY A 19 -6.69 -13.31 -0.58
CA GLY A 19 -5.48 -14.10 -0.85
C GLY A 19 -4.79 -14.65 0.40
N HIS A 20 -3.61 -15.26 0.20
CA HIS A 20 -2.82 -15.91 1.25
C HIS A 20 -2.11 -14.91 2.17
N ASP A 21 -1.55 -13.84 1.59
CA ASP A 21 -0.84 -12.79 2.32
C ASP A 21 -1.41 -11.41 1.92
N PRO A 22 -2.64 -11.05 2.32
CA PRO A 22 -3.23 -9.75 1.99
C PRO A 22 -2.50 -8.62 2.73
N GLY A 23 -2.79 -7.35 2.42
CA GLY A 23 -2.37 -6.23 3.28
C GLY A 23 -0.88 -5.82 3.20
N THR A 24 -0.54 -4.88 4.08
CA THR A 24 0.74 -4.16 4.10
C THR A 24 1.50 -4.38 5.41
N TYR A 25 0.79 -4.70 6.49
CA TYR A 25 1.32 -4.89 7.84
C TYR A 25 1.00 -6.29 8.35
N LEU A 26 1.94 -6.92 9.04
CA LEU A 26 1.79 -8.28 9.59
C LEU A 26 2.04 -8.29 11.11
N TYR A 27 0.99 -8.58 11.87
CA TYR A 27 1.03 -8.66 13.33
C TYR A 27 0.48 -10.00 13.80
N ASP A 28 1.24 -10.71 14.64
CA ASP A 28 0.85 -12.02 15.19
C ASP A 28 0.40 -13.06 14.14
N SER A 29 0.97 -12.98 12.94
CA SER A 29 0.63 -13.82 11.77
C SER A 29 -0.66 -13.42 11.04
N ASP A 30 -1.31 -12.34 11.49
CA ASP A 30 -2.46 -11.74 10.81
C ASP A 30 -2.03 -10.55 9.95
N TRP A 31 -2.40 -10.63 8.68
CA TRP A 31 -2.17 -9.58 7.69
C TRP A 31 -3.27 -8.51 7.76
N SER A 32 -2.86 -7.25 7.75
CA SER A 32 -3.75 -6.07 7.81
C SER A 32 -3.50 -5.11 6.65
N MET A 33 -4.57 -4.63 6.02
CA MET A 33 -4.55 -3.62 4.95
C MET A 33 -4.76 -2.22 5.54
N LEU A 34 -3.74 -1.72 6.24
CA LEU A 34 -3.80 -0.40 6.89
C LEU A 34 -3.61 0.74 5.87
N ASP A 35 -2.73 0.54 4.89
CA ASP A 35 -2.43 1.53 3.86
C ASP A 35 -3.36 1.37 2.65
N GLN A 36 -4.04 2.45 2.25
CA GLN A 36 -5.07 2.36 1.21
C GLN A 36 -5.13 3.54 0.24
N PHE A 37 -5.36 3.24 -1.05
CA PHE A 37 -5.73 4.25 -2.05
C PHE A 37 -7.25 4.39 -2.17
N LEU A 38 -7.73 5.53 -1.67
CA LEU A 38 -9.09 6.00 -1.90
C LEU A 38 -9.06 7.06 -3.02
N VAL A 39 -9.83 6.87 -4.08
CA VAL A 39 -9.89 7.80 -5.21
C VAL A 39 -11.30 8.32 -5.45
N SER A 40 -11.41 9.55 -5.95
CA SER A 40 -12.70 10.07 -6.40
C SER A 40 -13.14 9.39 -7.69
N TYR A 41 -14.45 9.27 -7.92
CA TYR A 41 -15.00 8.71 -9.16
C TYR A 41 -14.46 9.40 -10.43
N GLY A 42 -14.17 10.70 -10.35
CA GLY A 42 -13.62 11.47 -11.47
C GLY A 42 -12.28 10.94 -11.97
N MET A 43 -11.43 10.41 -11.08
CA MET A 43 -10.11 9.86 -11.43
C MET A 43 -10.18 8.55 -12.22
N LEU A 44 -11.37 7.93 -12.32
CA LEU A 44 -11.58 6.71 -13.10
C LEU A 44 -12.17 6.98 -14.49
N ARG A 45 -12.50 8.24 -14.81
CA ARG A 45 -13.12 8.61 -16.10
C ARG A 45 -12.06 9.03 -17.11
N GLY A 46 -12.26 8.62 -18.37
CA GLY A 46 -11.32 8.91 -19.47
C GLY A 46 -11.04 10.39 -19.75
N ALA A 47 -11.96 11.30 -19.40
CA ALA A 47 -11.83 12.74 -19.64
C ALA A 47 -11.12 13.52 -18.50
N SER A 48 -10.65 12.83 -17.44
CA SER A 48 -9.96 13.49 -16.33
C SER A 48 -8.50 13.81 -16.69
N PRO A 49 -7.98 15.02 -16.37
CA PRO A 49 -6.57 15.35 -16.57
C PRO A 49 -5.59 14.51 -15.74
N VAL A 50 -6.07 13.91 -14.64
CA VAL A 50 -5.31 12.96 -13.83
C VAL A 50 -6.21 11.75 -13.64
N ARG A 51 -5.73 10.58 -14.06
CA ARG A 51 -6.44 9.32 -13.91
C ARG A 51 -5.64 8.35 -13.06
N ALA A 52 -6.33 7.63 -12.18
CA ALA A 52 -5.75 6.46 -11.54
C ALA A 52 -5.89 5.27 -12.49
N ASP A 53 -4.85 4.45 -12.62
CA ASP A 53 -4.96 3.13 -13.25
C ASP A 53 -5.20 2.05 -12.17
N PRO A 54 -6.44 1.55 -11.98
CA PRO A 54 -6.72 0.55 -10.96
C PRO A 54 -5.95 -0.76 -11.17
N ALA A 55 -5.58 -1.09 -12.42
CA ALA A 55 -4.84 -2.32 -12.72
C ALA A 55 -3.37 -2.25 -12.25
N SER A 56 -2.84 -1.05 -12.03
CA SER A 56 -1.48 -0.84 -11.53
C SER A 56 -1.35 -1.03 -10.01
N VAL A 57 -2.48 -0.98 -9.28
CA VAL A 57 -2.52 -1.03 -7.81
C VAL A 57 -1.97 -2.34 -7.28
N ARG A 58 -1.01 -2.24 -6.38
CA ARG A 58 -0.35 -3.40 -5.73
C ARG A 58 0.26 -3.03 -4.39
N VAL A 59 0.42 -4.04 -3.55
CA VAL A 59 1.37 -4.00 -2.43
C VAL A 59 2.74 -4.33 -3.00
N PHE A 60 3.69 -3.40 -2.88
CA PHE A 60 5.03 -3.53 -3.44
C PHE A 60 5.93 -4.27 -2.45
N ARG A 61 6.41 -5.46 -2.85
CA ARG A 61 7.15 -6.39 -1.97
C ARG A 61 8.49 -6.86 -2.61
N PRO A 62 9.40 -5.95 -3.00
CA PRO A 62 10.71 -6.38 -3.49
C PRO A 62 11.49 -7.08 -2.39
N ASP A 63 12.41 -7.98 -2.77
CA ASP A 63 13.16 -8.80 -1.83
C ASP A 63 13.99 -7.97 -0.83
N ILE A 64 14.45 -6.79 -1.23
CA ILE A 64 15.27 -5.91 -0.38
C ILE A 64 14.54 -5.39 0.87
N ILE A 65 13.20 -5.30 0.83
CA ILE A 65 12.38 -4.85 1.96
C ILE A 65 11.69 -6.01 2.69
N ARG A 66 12.12 -7.25 2.43
CA ARG A 66 11.50 -8.46 2.96
C ARG A 66 12.48 -9.28 3.78
N GLU A 67 12.05 -9.73 4.95
CA GLU A 67 12.78 -10.67 5.79
C GLU A 67 12.60 -12.12 5.32
N SER A 68 13.41 -13.03 5.86
CA SER A 68 13.18 -14.47 5.74
C SER A 68 11.78 -14.81 6.28
N GLY A 69 10.98 -15.53 5.48
CA GLY A 69 9.59 -15.85 5.83
C GLY A 69 8.55 -14.87 5.31
N GLY A 70 8.95 -13.89 4.48
CA GLY A 70 8.03 -13.08 3.70
C GLY A 70 7.49 -11.82 4.39
N ARG A 71 7.90 -11.56 5.64
CA ARG A 71 7.48 -10.40 6.44
C ARG A 71 8.22 -9.11 5.99
N PRO A 72 7.68 -7.92 6.21
CA PRO A 72 8.40 -6.66 5.97
C PRO A 72 9.67 -6.56 6.83
N ARG A 73 10.75 -6.04 6.26
CA ARG A 73 12.00 -5.73 6.97
C ARG A 73 11.81 -4.54 7.89
N ARG A 74 11.86 -4.76 9.20
CA ARG A 74 11.40 -3.76 10.18
C ARG A 74 12.51 -2.81 10.62
N PHE A 75 12.22 -1.52 10.73
CA PHE A 75 13.16 -0.55 11.31
C PHE A 75 13.61 -0.92 12.73
N SER A 76 12.66 -1.36 13.56
CA SER A 76 12.89 -1.63 14.99
C SER A 76 13.41 -0.43 15.80
N ARG A 77 13.43 -0.56 17.13
CA ARG A 77 13.96 0.46 18.04
C ARG A 77 15.42 0.14 18.36
N PRO A 78 16.30 1.13 18.59
CA PRO A 78 17.68 0.87 19.03
C PRO A 78 17.77 0.04 20.31
N SER A 79 16.78 0.16 21.19
CA SER A 79 16.70 -0.59 22.45
C SER A 79 16.13 -2.01 22.31
N ALA A 80 15.66 -2.41 21.12
CA ALA A 80 15.22 -3.78 20.88
C ALA A 80 16.40 -4.75 20.96
N LYS A 81 16.15 -6.00 21.35
CA LYS A 81 17.20 -7.04 21.45
C LYS A 81 17.94 -7.26 20.11
N SER A 82 17.23 -7.11 18.99
CA SER A 82 17.77 -7.21 17.63
C SER A 82 18.38 -5.91 17.11
N GLY A 83 18.32 -4.82 17.88
CA GLY A 83 18.73 -3.48 17.45
C GLY A 83 17.77 -2.83 16.46
N MET A 84 18.17 -1.65 15.98
CA MET A 84 17.55 -0.92 14.88
C MET A 84 18.21 -1.33 13.56
N ASP A 85 17.42 -1.38 12.50
CA ASP A 85 17.87 -1.51 11.14
C ASP A 85 18.37 -0.16 10.60
N ALA A 86 19.69 -0.02 10.48
CA ALA A 86 20.34 1.22 10.05
C ALA A 86 20.05 1.61 8.59
N ASP A 87 19.59 0.66 7.76
CA ASP A 87 19.24 0.93 6.36
C ASP A 87 17.83 1.56 6.22
N GLY A 88 17.03 1.60 7.30
CA GLY A 88 15.82 2.43 7.36
C GLY A 88 14.53 1.83 6.75
N TYR A 89 14.32 0.51 6.85
CA TYR A 89 13.10 -0.15 6.32
C TYR A 89 11.90 -0.04 7.26
N SER A 90 10.69 -0.41 6.81
CA SER A 90 9.43 -0.28 7.55
C SER A 90 8.78 -1.64 7.83
N ASP A 91 8.06 -1.74 8.94
CA ASP A 91 7.15 -2.86 9.23
C ASP A 91 5.89 -2.85 8.36
N HIS A 92 5.73 -1.87 7.48
CA HIS A 92 4.71 -1.83 6.44
C HIS A 92 5.33 -1.95 5.04
N PHE A 93 4.74 -2.79 4.19
CA PHE A 93 5.03 -2.77 2.76
C PHE A 93 4.40 -1.54 2.09
N PRO A 94 5.11 -0.86 1.18
CA PRO A 94 4.55 0.24 0.40
C PRO A 94 3.40 -0.22 -0.50
N ILE A 95 2.46 0.68 -0.78
CA ILE A 95 1.46 0.52 -1.83
C ILE A 95 1.79 1.44 -3.01
N THR A 96 1.57 0.98 -4.23
CA THR A 96 1.86 1.77 -5.44
C THR A 96 0.64 1.89 -6.33
N LEU A 97 0.47 3.05 -6.96
CA LEU A 97 -0.55 3.36 -7.95
C LEU A 97 0.11 4.20 -9.05
N GLN A 98 -0.15 3.85 -10.31
CA GLN A 98 0.22 4.67 -11.45
C GLN A 98 -0.86 5.72 -11.72
N LEU A 99 -0.42 6.97 -11.89
CA LEU A 99 -1.25 8.06 -12.39
C LEU A 99 -0.96 8.26 -13.87
N LEU A 100 -2.03 8.38 -14.67
CA LEU A 100 -1.98 8.75 -16.08
C LEU A 100 -2.32 10.24 -16.18
N VAL A 101 -1.41 11.01 -16.78
CA VAL A 101 -1.50 12.46 -16.96
C VAL A 101 -1.33 12.85 -18.42
#